data_AF-A0A925LR15-F1
#
_entry.id   AF-A0A925LR15-F1
#
_cell.length_a   1.000
_cell.length_b   1.000
_cell.length_c   1.000
_cell.angle_alpha   90.00
_cell.angle_beta   90.00
_cell.angle_gamma   90.00
#
_symmetry.space_group_name_H-M   'P 1'
#
loop_
_entity.id
_entity.type
_entity.pdbx_description
1 polymer ?
#
loop_
_entity_poly.entity_id
_entity_poly.type
_entity_poly.pdbx_seq_one_letter_code
_entity_poly.pdbx_strand_id
1 'polypeptide(L)'
;MPCLNEAETLQTCPFDAHAALGEQVPGLTLFDQAHNKSRSDVAKLAKSAYTQQIRDGESMSMKRLFSRESFWPHSNSRRTFLSTMLGSVLAAGSASTIAFSADENDELNQDLDASIRRALSWLASEQQVSGAWTTSDFGESTATTALAIMSFLAGGHVPEEGPYGHHMTRGVGWLLSQQLKNGLLVGQERSHGPMYSHGIATLMLAEIAGMVDPTQSEKCREALQRAIKLIIDAQNQPKSGEHDGGWRYQPTSSDSDLSVTAWQLLALRAAKDIGCDVPAENIDRAIAYIRRLHVKHDGGFGYMVGHGSSVTRSGTGIVALEVCGEHRTEETLAAANLILSRPLTKGEQYFYYGAYYCTVGMFKVGGDEWRQSREALYRAILNLQNPAGYWNPEDGSERQAGKVYSTSLAVLALAIEYGYLPIYQR
;
A
#
# COMPACT_ATOMS: atom_id res chain seq x y z
N MET A 1 42.75 -30.60 -31.33
CA MET A 1 42.25 -31.29 -32.55
C MET A 1 41.26 -32.36 -32.13
N PRO A 2 40.13 -32.50 -32.81
CA PRO A 2 39.33 -31.48 -33.52
C PRO A 2 37.84 -31.59 -33.07
N CYS A 3 36.81 -30.84 -33.48
CA CYS A 3 36.51 -29.78 -34.47
C CYS A 3 35.08 -29.30 -34.08
N LEU A 4 34.71 -28.02 -33.98
CA LEU A 4 34.41 -27.02 -35.04
C LEU A 4 33.68 -27.56 -36.27
N ASN A 5 32.44 -27.08 -36.49
CA ASN A 5 31.92 -26.44 -37.72
C ASN A 5 30.45 -26.02 -37.45
N GLU A 6 30.04 -24.75 -37.58
CA GLU A 6 29.77 -24.02 -38.84
C GLU A 6 28.66 -24.71 -39.66
N ALA A 7 27.67 -24.04 -40.25
CA ALA A 7 27.28 -22.65 -40.38
C ALA A 7 25.93 -22.62 -41.14
N GLU A 8 25.22 -21.48 -41.07
CA GLU A 8 24.49 -20.84 -42.22
C GLU A 8 23.27 -21.57 -42.84
N THR A 9 22.20 -20.96 -43.36
CA THR A 9 21.92 -19.59 -43.86
C THR A 9 20.40 -19.44 -44.17
N LEU A 10 19.88 -18.21 -44.01
CA LEU A 10 18.96 -17.44 -44.88
C LEU A 10 17.68 -18.03 -45.49
N GLN A 11 16.55 -17.31 -45.30
CA GLN A 11 15.72 -16.59 -46.32
C GLN A 11 14.35 -16.23 -45.69
N THR A 12 14.02 -14.96 -45.41
CA THR A 12 13.30 -14.00 -46.29
C THR A 12 12.19 -14.67 -47.12
N CYS A 13 10.92 -14.24 -47.13
CA CYS A 13 10.41 -12.93 -47.56
C CYS A 13 8.84 -12.93 -47.46
N PRO A 14 8.04 -12.00 -48.04
CA PRO A 14 7.17 -11.05 -47.34
C PRO A 14 5.67 -11.19 -47.70
N PHE A 15 4.78 -10.36 -47.13
CA PHE A 15 3.58 -9.91 -47.82
C PHE A 15 3.11 -8.52 -47.34
N ASP A 16 2.97 -7.64 -48.33
CA ASP A 16 2.51 -6.25 -48.28
C ASP A 16 0.98 -6.11 -48.43
N ALA A 17 0.49 -4.98 -47.90
CA ALA A 17 -0.57 -4.08 -48.41
C ALA A 17 -2.00 -4.59 -48.68
N HIS A 18 -3.00 -3.96 -48.02
CA HIS A 18 -3.76 -2.85 -48.62
C HIS A 18 -4.78 -2.22 -47.65
N ALA A 19 -4.99 -0.92 -47.84
CA ALA A 19 -5.87 -0.02 -47.11
C ALA A 19 -7.36 -0.20 -47.41
N ALA A 20 -8.22 0.16 -46.45
CA ALA A 20 -9.54 0.75 -46.70
C ALA A 20 -10.06 1.51 -45.45
N LEU A 21 -10.22 2.83 -45.61
CA LEU A 21 -11.38 3.68 -45.26
C LEU A 21 -12.14 3.30 -43.97
N GLY A 22 -12.20 4.10 -42.90
CA GLY A 22 -12.50 5.53 -42.89
C GLY A 22 -13.84 5.72 -42.18
N GLU A 23 -13.81 6.00 -40.87
CA GLU A 23 -14.94 6.61 -40.16
C GLU A 23 -14.39 7.47 -39.01
N GLN A 24 -14.61 8.79 -39.13
CA GLN A 24 -14.34 9.76 -38.09
C GLN A 24 -15.39 9.63 -36.98
N VAL A 25 -14.96 9.47 -35.73
CA VAL A 25 -15.81 9.72 -34.56
C VAL A 25 -15.12 10.76 -33.67
N PRO A 26 -15.77 11.91 -33.39
CA PRO A 26 -15.16 13.03 -32.68
C PRO A 26 -15.25 12.85 -31.16
N GLY A 27 -14.14 13.06 -30.43
CA GLY A 27 -14.18 13.01 -28.97
C GLY A 27 -12.82 12.99 -28.26
N LEU A 28 -11.84 13.75 -28.74
CA LEU A 28 -10.54 13.93 -28.06
C LEU A 28 -10.30 15.42 -27.79
N THR A 29 -10.87 15.92 -26.70
CA THR A 29 -10.42 17.16 -26.03
C THR A 29 -10.76 17.10 -24.54
N LEU A 30 -10.09 16.22 -23.79
CA LEU A 30 -10.07 16.26 -22.32
C LEU A 30 -8.66 16.05 -21.73
N PHE A 31 -7.63 16.03 -22.57
CA PHE A 31 -6.25 15.79 -22.12
C PHE A 31 -5.40 17.05 -21.89
N ASP A 32 -5.90 18.24 -22.26
CA ASP A 32 -5.20 19.52 -22.03
C ASP A 32 -5.66 20.28 -20.77
N GLN A 33 -6.54 19.71 -19.94
CA GLN A 33 -7.06 20.37 -18.72
C GLN A 33 -6.62 19.72 -17.40
N ALA A 34 -5.81 18.67 -17.43
CA ALA A 34 -5.31 17.99 -16.23
C ALA A 34 -4.02 18.60 -15.65
N HIS A 35 -3.33 19.47 -16.40
CA HIS A 35 -2.07 20.08 -15.95
C HIS A 35 -2.21 21.26 -14.97
N ASN A 36 -3.42 21.54 -14.46
CA ASN A 36 -3.61 22.68 -13.57
C ASN A 36 -4.68 22.48 -12.48
N LYS A 37 -4.90 21.25 -12.01
CA LYS A 37 -5.82 20.99 -10.89
C LYS A 37 -5.08 20.66 -9.60
N SER A 38 -5.55 21.21 -8.49
CA SER A 38 -4.95 21.00 -7.17
C SER A 38 -5.00 19.52 -6.78
N ARG A 39 -4.04 19.05 -5.97
CA ARG A 39 -3.96 17.68 -5.44
C ARG A 39 -5.30 17.21 -4.81
N SER A 40 -6.10 18.14 -4.28
CA SER A 40 -7.43 17.85 -3.71
C SER A 40 -8.49 17.46 -4.75
N ASP A 41 -8.36 17.92 -5.98
CA ASP A 41 -9.35 17.71 -7.05
C ASP A 41 -9.13 16.37 -7.75
N VAL A 42 -7.87 15.93 -7.87
CA VAL A 42 -7.52 14.60 -8.39
C VAL A 42 -7.96 13.50 -7.42
N ALA A 43 -7.73 13.68 -6.12
CA ALA A 43 -8.20 12.75 -5.08
C ALA A 43 -9.73 12.62 -5.03
N LYS A 44 -10.48 13.72 -5.25
CA LYS A 44 -11.94 13.70 -5.37
C LYS A 44 -12.41 12.94 -6.61
N LEU A 45 -11.71 13.07 -7.73
CA LEU A 45 -12.04 12.36 -8.97
C LEU A 45 -11.79 10.84 -8.82
N ALA A 46 -10.67 10.44 -8.22
CA ALA A 46 -10.37 9.04 -7.92
C ALA A 46 -11.41 8.42 -6.96
N LYS A 47 -11.78 9.15 -5.90
CA LYS A 47 -12.84 8.73 -4.96
C LYS A 47 -14.21 8.60 -5.64
N SER A 48 -14.51 9.50 -6.59
CA SER A 48 -15.75 9.45 -7.37
C SER A 48 -15.80 8.24 -8.31
N ALA A 49 -14.70 7.93 -9.00
CA ALA A 49 -14.61 6.77 -9.88
C ALA A 49 -14.75 5.45 -9.11
N TYR A 50 -14.06 5.33 -7.96
CA TYR A 50 -14.14 4.18 -7.06
C TYR A 50 -15.55 3.97 -6.49
N THR A 51 -16.20 5.04 -6.03
CA THR A 51 -17.58 4.98 -5.49
C THR A 51 -18.60 4.62 -6.57
N GLN A 52 -18.41 5.11 -7.79
CA GLN A 52 -19.29 4.81 -8.92
C GLN A 52 -19.17 3.33 -9.32
N GLN A 53 -17.95 2.78 -9.34
CA GLN A 53 -17.70 1.37 -9.67
C GLN A 53 -18.28 0.40 -8.63
N ILE A 54 -18.29 0.77 -7.34
CA ILE A 54 -18.98 0.01 -6.28
C ILE A 54 -20.51 0.04 -6.47
N ARG A 55 -21.09 1.20 -6.77
CA ARG A 55 -22.54 1.34 -7.03
C ARG A 55 -23.01 0.57 -8.26
N ASP A 56 -22.20 0.58 -9.32
CA ASP A 56 -22.52 -0.11 -10.56
C ASP A 56 -22.44 -1.64 -10.36
N GLY A 57 -21.56 -2.12 -9.46
CA GLY A 57 -21.51 -3.51 -8.98
C GLY A 57 -22.71 -3.93 -8.12
N GLU A 58 -23.26 -3.04 -7.29
CA GLU A 58 -24.50 -3.32 -6.52
C GLU A 58 -25.75 -3.39 -7.43
N SER A 59 -25.73 -2.70 -8.58
CA SER A 59 -26.87 -2.68 -9.51
C SER A 59 -27.16 -4.04 -10.17
N MET A 60 -26.20 -4.97 -10.15
CA MET A 60 -26.31 -6.27 -10.81
C MET A 60 -26.89 -7.39 -9.92
N SER A 61 -27.13 -7.14 -8.62
CA SER A 61 -27.59 -8.18 -7.66
C SER A 61 -28.93 -7.89 -6.95
N MET A 62 -29.57 -6.74 -7.18
CA MET A 62 -30.81 -6.36 -6.47
C MET A 62 -32.04 -6.22 -7.39
N LYS A 63 -32.47 -7.31 -8.03
CA LYS A 63 -33.78 -7.37 -8.73
C LYS A 63 -34.72 -8.48 -8.29
N ARG A 64 -34.45 -9.19 -7.20
CA ARG A 64 -35.41 -10.12 -6.59
C ARG A 64 -35.29 -10.08 -5.08
N LEU A 65 -35.99 -9.14 -4.44
CA LEU A 65 -36.45 -9.23 -3.05
C LEU A 65 -37.11 -7.89 -2.67
N PHE A 66 -38.33 -7.63 -3.15
CA PHE A 66 -39.29 -6.77 -2.44
C PHE A 66 -40.71 -7.09 -2.91
N SER A 67 -41.51 -7.67 -2.02
CA SER A 67 -42.97 -7.66 -2.12
C SER A 67 -43.57 -7.39 -0.74
N ARG A 68 -44.56 -6.48 -0.71
CA ARG A 68 -45.49 -6.09 0.37
C ARG A 68 -44.96 -5.01 1.32
N GLU A 69 -45.41 -3.76 1.10
CA GLU A 69 -46.55 -3.08 1.78
C GLU A 69 -46.14 -2.60 3.18
N SER A 70 -46.32 -1.35 3.65
CA SER A 70 -47.16 -0.22 3.23
C SER A 70 -46.91 0.99 4.18
N PHE A 71 -47.45 2.16 3.79
CA PHE A 71 -47.76 3.39 4.57
C PHE A 71 -46.82 4.64 4.52
N TRP A 72 -47.49 5.78 4.32
CA TRP A 72 -47.21 7.15 3.79
C TRP A 72 -46.76 8.18 4.89
N PRO A 73 -46.66 9.54 4.70
CA PRO A 73 -46.46 10.44 3.54
C PRO A 73 -45.32 11.50 3.63
N HIS A 74 -45.14 12.18 2.50
CA HIS A 74 -44.43 13.44 2.17
C HIS A 74 -44.52 14.65 3.12
N SER A 75 -43.51 15.56 3.07
CA SER A 75 -43.70 16.92 2.51
C SER A 75 -42.42 17.79 2.36
N ASN A 76 -42.34 18.40 1.17
CA ASN A 76 -41.71 19.62 0.63
C ASN A 76 -40.96 20.68 1.48
N SER A 77 -40.08 21.36 0.72
CA SER A 77 -39.77 22.82 0.69
C SER A 77 -38.38 23.20 1.22
N ARG A 78 -37.38 23.44 0.35
CA ARG A 78 -37.06 24.71 -0.34
C ARG A 78 -36.66 25.87 0.59
N ARG A 79 -35.43 26.36 0.32
CA ARG A 79 -35.01 27.77 0.16
C ARG A 79 -34.54 28.57 1.37
N THR A 80 -33.25 28.91 1.28
CA THR A 80 -32.65 30.26 1.40
C THR A 80 -32.55 30.88 2.79
N PHE A 81 -31.32 31.14 3.27
CA PHE A 81 -30.95 32.44 3.85
C PHE A 81 -29.42 32.63 3.84
N LEU A 82 -28.97 33.60 3.06
CA LEU A 82 -27.59 34.08 2.95
C LEU A 82 -27.71 35.60 2.97
N SER A 83 -27.21 36.28 4.02
CA SER A 83 -26.88 37.71 4.04
C SER A 83 -26.15 38.04 5.35
N THR A 84 -24.83 38.22 5.29
CA THR A 84 -24.10 39.52 5.38
C THR A 84 -24.10 40.16 6.77
N MET A 85 -22.94 40.11 7.43
CA MET A 85 -22.53 41.11 8.43
C MET A 85 -21.05 41.42 8.17
N LEU A 86 -20.83 42.55 7.48
CA LEU A 86 -19.56 43.28 7.46
C LEU A 86 -19.44 44.00 8.81
N GLY A 87 -18.41 43.67 9.58
CA GLY A 87 -18.08 44.33 10.85
C GLY A 87 -16.58 44.52 10.96
N SER A 88 -16.14 45.71 10.60
CA SER A 88 -14.76 46.19 10.59
C SER A 88 -14.13 46.15 11.99
N VAL A 89 -13.04 45.40 12.17
CA VAL A 89 -12.09 45.64 13.27
C VAL A 89 -10.71 45.83 12.67
N LEU A 90 -10.33 47.11 12.52
CA LEU A 90 -8.95 47.54 12.43
C LEU A 90 -8.32 47.38 13.81
N ALA A 91 -7.55 46.31 14.00
CA ALA A 91 -6.57 46.23 15.07
C ALA A 91 -5.21 45.96 14.41
N ALA A 92 -4.34 46.97 14.49
CA ALA A 92 -2.94 46.87 14.13
C ALA A 92 -2.28 45.82 15.03
N GLY A 93 -2.14 44.60 14.52
CA GLY A 93 -1.29 43.55 15.06
C GLY A 93 -0.15 43.32 14.09
N SER A 94 1.07 43.42 14.57
CA SER A 94 2.30 43.13 13.84
C SER A 94 2.17 41.81 13.09
N ALA A 95 2.01 41.88 11.78
CA ALA A 95 2.15 40.72 10.91
C ALA A 95 3.63 40.38 10.86
N SER A 96 4.10 39.59 11.83
CA SER A 96 5.20 38.68 11.58
C SER A 96 4.67 37.68 10.56
N THR A 97 4.90 38.00 9.28
CA THR A 97 4.56 37.15 8.15
C THR A 97 5.19 35.78 8.37
N ILE A 98 4.36 34.78 8.66
CA ILE A 98 4.64 33.36 8.47
C ILE A 98 4.72 33.15 6.95
N ALA A 99 5.80 33.64 6.34
CA ALA A 99 6.11 33.41 4.93
C ALA A 99 7.03 32.19 4.75
N PHE A 100 7.49 31.59 5.86
CA PHE A 100 8.44 30.48 5.84
C PHE A 100 7.79 29.10 5.62
N SER A 101 6.47 28.93 5.84
CA SER A 101 5.85 27.59 5.87
C SER A 101 5.19 27.14 4.56
N ALA A 102 4.93 28.04 3.61
CA ALA A 102 4.27 27.67 2.35
C ALA A 102 5.29 27.25 1.28
N ASP A 103 6.40 27.97 1.20
CA ASP A 103 7.47 27.77 0.21
C ASP A 103 8.26 26.47 0.50
N GLU A 104 8.63 26.23 1.76
CA GLU A 104 9.34 25.00 2.18
C GLU A 104 8.49 23.73 1.97
N ASN A 105 7.18 23.82 2.18
CA ASN A 105 6.28 22.70 1.91
C ASN A 105 6.17 22.42 0.41
N ASP A 106 6.24 23.44 -0.44
CA ASP A 106 6.20 23.26 -1.89
C ASP A 106 7.51 22.64 -2.40
N GLU A 107 8.66 23.09 -1.92
CA GLU A 107 9.98 22.51 -2.26
C GLU A 107 10.07 21.03 -1.84
N LEU A 108 9.72 20.70 -0.58
CA LEU A 108 9.69 19.32 -0.12
C LEU A 108 8.75 18.46 -0.97
N ASN A 109 7.58 18.99 -1.33
CA ASN A 109 6.63 18.29 -2.18
C ASN A 109 7.16 18.03 -3.60
N GLN A 110 7.91 18.98 -4.18
CA GLN A 110 8.55 18.80 -5.49
C GLN A 110 9.66 17.74 -5.41
N ASP A 111 10.45 17.75 -4.34
CA ASP A 111 11.49 16.74 -4.08
C ASP A 111 10.89 15.34 -3.94
N LEU A 112 9.78 15.22 -3.22
CA LEU A 112 9.03 13.97 -3.09
C LEU A 112 8.59 13.44 -4.46
N ASP A 113 7.93 14.28 -5.26
CA ASP A 113 7.41 13.90 -6.58
C ASP A 113 8.55 13.48 -7.53
N ALA A 114 9.67 14.21 -7.52
CA ALA A 114 10.84 13.89 -8.32
C ALA A 114 11.52 12.59 -7.86
N SER A 115 11.62 12.38 -6.55
CA SER A 115 12.20 11.18 -5.94
C SER A 115 11.38 9.94 -6.27
N ILE A 116 10.06 9.98 -6.08
CA ILE A 116 9.15 8.88 -6.40
C ILE A 116 9.23 8.54 -7.89
N ARG A 117 9.23 9.52 -8.78
CA ARG A 117 9.34 9.28 -10.23
C ARG A 117 10.61 8.53 -10.62
N ARG A 118 11.77 8.94 -10.08
CA ARG A 118 13.04 8.24 -10.31
C ARG A 118 13.00 6.80 -9.80
N ALA A 119 12.43 6.60 -8.62
CA ALA A 119 12.28 5.29 -8.01
C ALA A 119 11.42 4.33 -8.83
N LEU A 120 10.26 4.79 -9.30
CA LEU A 120 9.36 4.00 -10.14
C LEU A 120 10.00 3.65 -11.48
N SER A 121 10.71 4.59 -12.10
CA SER A 121 11.48 4.33 -13.32
C SER A 121 12.56 3.28 -13.09
N TRP A 122 13.27 3.35 -11.97
CA TRP A 122 14.28 2.35 -11.61
C TRP A 122 13.64 0.99 -11.35
N LEU A 123 12.55 0.92 -10.56
CA LEU A 123 11.82 -0.32 -10.31
C LEU A 123 11.37 -1.00 -11.61
N ALA A 124 10.87 -0.22 -12.58
CA ALA A 124 10.48 -0.76 -13.89
C ALA A 124 11.67 -1.39 -14.64
N SER A 125 12.86 -0.81 -14.52
CA SER A 125 14.08 -1.35 -15.15
C SER A 125 14.63 -2.62 -14.50
N GLU A 126 14.26 -2.90 -13.25
CA GLU A 126 14.72 -4.09 -12.50
C GLU A 126 13.78 -5.30 -12.64
N GLN A 127 12.64 -5.16 -13.35
CA GLN A 127 11.71 -6.26 -13.56
C GLN A 127 12.35 -7.34 -14.45
N GLN A 128 12.22 -8.60 -14.03
CA GLN A 128 12.74 -9.74 -14.78
C GLN A 128 11.88 -10.07 -16.00
N VAL A 129 12.41 -10.92 -16.90
CA VAL A 129 11.69 -11.40 -18.10
C VAL A 129 10.46 -12.24 -17.72
N SER A 130 10.46 -12.89 -16.56
CA SER A 130 9.30 -13.58 -16.00
C SER A 130 8.14 -12.64 -15.61
N GLY A 131 8.43 -11.36 -15.38
CA GLY A 131 7.50 -10.38 -14.78
C GLY A 131 7.70 -10.18 -13.28
N ALA A 132 8.55 -10.97 -12.63
CA ALA A 132 8.84 -10.85 -11.21
C ALA A 132 9.86 -9.76 -10.90
N TRP A 133 9.94 -9.42 -9.61
CA TRP A 133 11.09 -8.75 -9.01
C TRP A 133 11.80 -9.67 -8.04
N THR A 134 13.09 -9.41 -7.84
CA THR A 134 13.98 -10.30 -7.10
C THR A 134 14.37 -9.73 -5.73
N THR A 135 14.65 -10.64 -4.81
CA THR A 135 15.49 -10.37 -3.64
C THR A 135 16.95 -10.66 -3.96
N SER A 136 17.88 -10.14 -3.16
CA SER A 136 19.30 -10.42 -3.35
C SER A 136 19.65 -11.89 -3.06
N ASP A 137 19.05 -12.50 -2.05
CA ASP A 137 19.43 -13.85 -1.60
C ASP A 137 18.53 -14.97 -2.17
N PHE A 138 17.26 -14.70 -2.47
CA PHE A 138 16.29 -15.74 -2.83
C PHE A 138 15.85 -15.71 -4.29
N GLY A 139 16.25 -14.72 -5.09
CA GLY A 139 15.76 -14.61 -6.47
C GLY A 139 14.34 -14.09 -6.52
N GLU A 140 13.51 -14.61 -7.44
CA GLU A 140 12.19 -14.07 -7.76
C GLU A 140 11.21 -14.26 -6.58
N SER A 141 10.71 -13.17 -6.02
CA SER A 141 9.96 -13.21 -4.76
C SER A 141 8.56 -12.64 -4.90
N THR A 142 7.56 -13.36 -4.38
CA THR A 142 6.18 -12.85 -4.28
C THR A 142 6.09 -11.62 -3.39
N ALA A 143 6.88 -11.54 -2.32
CA ALA A 143 6.92 -10.38 -1.43
C ALA A 143 7.43 -9.14 -2.18
N THR A 144 8.57 -9.27 -2.84
CA THR A 144 9.21 -8.15 -3.53
C THR A 144 8.43 -7.71 -4.76
N THR A 145 7.87 -8.67 -5.50
CA THR A 145 6.96 -8.38 -6.62
C THR A 145 5.72 -7.64 -6.15
N ALA A 146 5.11 -8.07 -5.04
CA ALA A 146 3.96 -7.39 -4.46
C ALA A 146 4.30 -5.96 -3.99
N LEU A 147 5.43 -5.76 -3.33
CA LEU A 147 5.91 -4.43 -2.91
C LEU A 147 6.16 -3.50 -4.11
N ALA A 148 6.77 -4.00 -5.18
CA ALA A 148 7.01 -3.22 -6.40
C ALA A 148 5.69 -2.80 -7.05
N ILE A 149 4.73 -3.72 -7.18
CA ILE A 149 3.38 -3.42 -7.72
C ILE A 149 2.66 -2.37 -6.86
N MET A 150 2.66 -2.54 -5.53
CA MET A 150 2.06 -1.54 -4.63
C MET A 150 2.76 -0.18 -4.71
N SER A 151 4.06 -0.14 -5.03
CA SER A 151 4.78 1.12 -5.24
C SER A 151 4.28 1.86 -6.49
N PHE A 152 4.03 1.14 -7.59
CA PHE A 152 3.40 1.73 -8.78
C PHE A 152 1.99 2.24 -8.50
N LEU A 153 1.17 1.46 -7.78
CA LEU A 153 -0.16 1.88 -7.33
C LEU A 153 -0.08 3.14 -6.46
N ALA A 154 0.83 3.17 -5.50
CA ALA A 154 1.05 4.34 -4.65
C ALA A 154 1.52 5.57 -5.44
N GLY A 155 2.21 5.38 -6.57
CA GLY A 155 2.57 6.43 -7.51
C GLY A 155 1.44 6.90 -8.45
N GLY A 156 0.26 6.26 -8.39
CA GLY A 156 -0.89 6.60 -9.23
C GLY A 156 -0.90 5.89 -10.59
N HIS A 157 -0.16 4.79 -10.72
CA HIS A 157 -0.17 3.95 -11.92
C HIS A 157 -1.06 2.72 -11.72
N VAL A 158 -1.71 2.28 -12.79
CA VAL A 158 -2.61 1.13 -12.79
C VAL A 158 -2.20 0.13 -13.89
N PRO A 159 -2.59 -1.15 -13.79
CA PRO A 159 -2.37 -2.12 -14.86
C PRO A 159 -2.94 -1.67 -16.20
N GLU A 160 -2.35 -2.16 -17.29
CA GLU A 160 -2.79 -1.91 -18.68
C GLU A 160 -2.69 -0.46 -19.19
N GLU A 161 -2.53 0.53 -18.31
CA GLU A 161 -2.48 1.95 -18.67
C GLU A 161 -1.12 2.61 -18.38
N GLY A 162 -0.82 3.63 -19.18
CA GLY A 162 0.36 4.48 -18.98
C GLY A 162 1.70 3.75 -19.14
N PRO A 163 2.80 4.37 -18.68
CA PRO A 163 4.15 3.87 -18.95
C PRO A 163 4.49 2.57 -18.20
N TYR A 164 3.80 2.28 -17.10
CA TYR A 164 4.09 1.12 -16.25
C TYR A 164 3.00 0.03 -16.28
N GLY A 165 1.89 0.25 -16.99
CA GLY A 165 0.76 -0.70 -17.02
C GLY A 165 1.16 -2.11 -17.41
N HIS A 166 1.99 -2.26 -18.45
CA HIS A 166 2.49 -3.58 -18.87
C HIS A 166 3.41 -4.25 -17.83
N HIS A 167 4.22 -3.47 -17.10
CA HIS A 167 5.03 -4.00 -16.00
C HIS A 167 4.13 -4.55 -14.89
N MET A 168 3.09 -3.82 -14.52
CA MET A 168 2.13 -4.23 -13.50
C MET A 168 1.35 -5.48 -13.92
N THR A 169 0.78 -5.51 -15.13
CA THR A 169 0.01 -6.66 -15.64
C THR A 169 0.84 -7.95 -15.63
N ARG A 170 2.12 -7.88 -16.04
CA ARG A 170 3.03 -9.03 -15.99
C ARG A 170 3.36 -9.47 -14.57
N GLY A 171 3.60 -8.51 -13.67
CA GLY A 171 3.86 -8.80 -12.25
C GLY A 171 2.68 -9.48 -11.56
N VAL A 172 1.46 -9.00 -11.80
CA VAL A 172 0.22 -9.62 -11.28
C VAL A 172 0.07 -11.03 -11.83
N GLY A 173 0.25 -11.21 -13.14
CA GLY A 173 0.17 -12.53 -13.78
C GLY A 173 1.17 -13.53 -13.20
N TRP A 174 2.43 -13.12 -13.03
CA TRP A 174 3.46 -13.97 -12.42
C TRP A 174 3.13 -14.30 -10.96
N LEU A 175 2.68 -13.33 -10.15
CA LEU A 175 2.38 -13.57 -8.74
C LEU A 175 1.21 -14.53 -8.56
N LEU A 176 0.15 -14.42 -9.39
CA LEU A 176 -0.97 -15.35 -9.38
C LEU A 176 -0.53 -16.79 -9.68
N SER A 177 0.46 -16.98 -10.57
CA SER A 177 1.00 -18.31 -10.85
C SER A 177 1.84 -18.89 -9.70
N GLN A 178 2.19 -18.09 -8.69
CA GLN A 178 2.95 -18.53 -7.52
C GLN A 178 2.08 -19.06 -6.37
N GLN A 179 0.75 -19.04 -6.48
CA GLN A 179 -0.09 -19.58 -5.41
C GLN A 179 -0.05 -21.11 -5.39
N LEU A 180 0.35 -21.67 -4.24
CA LEU A 180 0.34 -23.11 -4.00
C LEU A 180 -1.09 -23.62 -3.81
N LYS A 181 -1.28 -24.94 -3.95
CA LYS A 181 -2.58 -25.60 -3.79
C LYS A 181 -3.26 -25.35 -2.44
N ASN A 182 -2.47 -25.12 -1.39
CA ASN A 182 -2.97 -24.81 -0.05
C ASN A 182 -3.34 -23.32 0.14
N GLY A 183 -3.19 -22.48 -0.88
CA GLY A 183 -3.45 -21.04 -0.83
C GLY A 183 -2.22 -20.17 -0.54
N LEU A 184 -1.08 -20.77 -0.19
CA LEU A 184 0.12 -20.02 0.19
C LEU A 184 0.75 -19.33 -1.02
N LEU A 185 1.11 -18.04 -0.88
CA LEU A 185 1.62 -17.19 -1.96
C LEU A 185 3.14 -17.04 -1.86
N VAL A 186 3.88 -18.11 -2.15
CA VAL A 186 5.36 -18.14 -2.08
C VAL A 186 6.02 -18.78 -3.29
N GLY A 187 5.26 -19.36 -4.22
CA GLY A 187 5.79 -20.08 -5.36
C GLY A 187 6.50 -21.38 -4.97
N GLN A 188 7.36 -21.86 -5.86
CA GLN A 188 8.24 -23.02 -5.62
C GLN A 188 9.57 -22.63 -4.93
N GLU A 189 9.80 -21.34 -4.69
CA GLU A 189 11.06 -20.83 -4.15
C GLU A 189 11.07 -20.82 -2.61
N ARG A 190 12.30 -20.74 -2.06
CA ARG A 190 12.53 -20.83 -0.61
C ARG A 190 12.37 -19.45 0.02
N SER A 191 11.37 -19.29 0.88
CA SER A 191 11.25 -18.15 1.79
C SER A 191 11.63 -18.57 3.21
N HIS A 192 12.45 -17.79 3.90
CA HIS A 192 12.72 -17.99 5.34
C HIS A 192 11.53 -17.58 6.23
N GLY A 193 10.54 -16.87 5.68
CA GLY A 193 9.30 -16.54 6.36
C GLY A 193 8.13 -16.53 5.39
N PRO A 194 7.62 -17.70 4.98
CA PRO A 194 6.54 -17.82 4.00
C PRO A 194 5.33 -16.92 4.28
N MET A 195 4.98 -16.72 5.56
CA MET A 195 3.85 -15.86 5.94
C MET A 195 4.11 -14.37 5.69
N TYR A 196 5.35 -13.88 5.68
CA TYR A 196 5.63 -12.49 5.26
C TYR A 196 5.24 -12.29 3.80
N SER A 197 5.79 -13.14 2.93
CA SER A 197 5.49 -13.13 1.51
C SER A 197 4.00 -13.29 1.26
N HIS A 198 3.36 -14.18 2.02
CA HIS A 198 1.93 -14.40 1.91
C HIS A 198 1.10 -13.17 2.28
N GLY A 199 1.37 -12.52 3.41
CA GLY A 199 0.63 -11.34 3.84
C GLY A 199 0.78 -10.17 2.88
N ILE A 200 2.02 -9.87 2.46
CA ILE A 200 2.32 -8.79 1.50
C ILE A 200 1.66 -9.06 0.15
N ALA A 201 1.75 -10.29 -0.37
CA ALA A 201 1.12 -10.67 -1.64
C ALA A 201 -0.41 -10.60 -1.56
N THR A 202 -1.00 -11.02 -0.44
CA THR A 202 -2.45 -10.96 -0.23
C THR A 202 -2.93 -9.51 -0.17
N LEU A 203 -2.19 -8.63 0.53
CA LEU A 203 -2.46 -7.19 0.55
C LEU A 203 -2.45 -6.61 -0.87
N MET A 204 -1.39 -6.87 -1.65
CA MET A 204 -1.31 -6.37 -3.02
C MET A 204 -2.49 -6.85 -3.88
N LEU A 205 -2.86 -8.13 -3.79
CA LEU A 205 -4.00 -8.66 -4.52
C LEU A 205 -5.30 -7.93 -4.13
N ALA A 206 -5.50 -7.60 -2.85
CA ALA A 206 -6.67 -6.87 -2.39
C ALA A 206 -6.70 -5.43 -2.93
N GLU A 207 -5.55 -4.75 -2.97
CA GLU A 207 -5.45 -3.39 -3.48
C GLU A 207 -5.65 -3.31 -5.01
N ILE A 208 -5.32 -4.36 -5.76
CA ILE A 208 -5.31 -4.34 -7.23
C ILE A 208 -6.52 -5.02 -7.89
N ALA A 209 -7.26 -5.88 -7.17
CA ALA A 209 -8.30 -6.74 -7.76
C ALA A 209 -9.39 -5.97 -8.51
N GLY A 210 -9.65 -4.71 -8.14
CA GLY A 210 -10.64 -3.84 -8.80
C GLY A 210 -10.10 -3.01 -9.98
N MET A 211 -8.79 -3.07 -10.25
CA MET A 211 -8.09 -2.20 -11.21
C MET A 211 -7.51 -2.95 -12.43
N VAL A 212 -7.60 -4.28 -12.42
CA VAL A 212 -7.17 -5.15 -13.54
C VAL A 212 -8.35 -5.46 -14.47
N ASP A 213 -8.05 -6.04 -15.64
CA ASP A 213 -9.09 -6.52 -16.56
C ASP A 213 -10.04 -7.54 -15.89
N PRO A 214 -11.28 -7.70 -16.38
CA PRO A 214 -12.26 -8.58 -15.74
C PRO A 214 -11.80 -10.04 -15.55
N THR A 215 -10.99 -10.58 -16.46
CA THR A 215 -10.49 -11.96 -16.39
C THR A 215 -9.43 -12.08 -15.30
N GLN A 216 -8.50 -11.13 -15.23
CA GLN A 216 -7.50 -11.10 -14.16
C GLN A 216 -8.14 -10.76 -12.81
N SER A 217 -9.18 -9.93 -12.78
CA SER A 217 -9.94 -9.59 -11.57
C SER A 217 -10.55 -10.84 -10.92
N GLU A 218 -11.19 -11.71 -11.72
CA GLU A 218 -11.74 -12.97 -11.20
C GLU A 218 -10.64 -13.86 -10.61
N LYS A 219 -9.51 -14.01 -11.32
CA LYS A 219 -8.36 -14.77 -10.81
C LYS A 219 -7.80 -14.19 -9.50
N CYS A 220 -7.73 -12.87 -9.38
CA CYS A 220 -7.34 -12.19 -8.15
C CYS A 220 -8.31 -12.52 -7.02
N ARG A 221 -9.63 -12.47 -7.26
CA ARG A 221 -10.65 -12.78 -6.24
C ARG A 221 -10.60 -14.24 -5.79
N GLU A 222 -10.46 -15.18 -6.71
CA GLU A 222 -10.27 -16.60 -6.38
C GLU A 222 -9.00 -16.84 -5.56
N ALA A 223 -7.89 -16.20 -5.94
CA ALA A 223 -6.63 -16.30 -5.22
C ALA A 223 -6.73 -15.70 -3.81
N LEU A 224 -7.41 -14.55 -3.67
CA LEU A 224 -7.67 -13.88 -2.39
C LEU A 224 -8.48 -14.77 -1.45
N GLN A 225 -9.55 -15.41 -1.91
CA GLN A 225 -10.36 -16.29 -1.07
C GLN A 225 -9.51 -17.41 -0.44
N ARG A 226 -8.65 -18.05 -1.25
CA ARG A 226 -7.73 -19.09 -0.75
C ARG A 226 -6.67 -18.54 0.20
N ALA A 227 -6.17 -17.34 -0.08
CA ALA A 227 -5.16 -16.70 0.75
C ALA A 227 -5.73 -16.30 2.12
N ILE A 228 -6.88 -15.64 2.15
CA ILE A 228 -7.60 -15.26 3.38
C ILE A 228 -7.87 -16.50 4.24
N LYS A 229 -8.33 -17.59 3.61
CA LYS A 229 -8.55 -18.86 4.33
C LYS A 229 -7.25 -19.34 5.00
N LEU A 230 -6.12 -19.31 4.30
CA LEU A 230 -4.83 -19.71 4.87
C LEU A 230 -4.40 -18.80 6.04
N ILE A 231 -4.61 -17.48 5.92
CA ILE A 231 -4.34 -16.54 7.01
C ILE A 231 -5.17 -16.91 8.25
N ILE A 232 -6.47 -17.17 8.08
CA ILE A 232 -7.38 -17.55 9.18
C ILE A 232 -6.95 -18.90 9.81
N ASP A 233 -6.66 -19.91 8.98
CA ASP A 233 -6.21 -21.22 9.45
C ASP A 233 -4.88 -21.11 10.24
N ALA A 234 -3.98 -20.22 9.83
CA ALA A 234 -2.71 -19.97 10.51
C ALA A 234 -2.92 -19.24 11.85
N GLN A 235 -3.86 -18.31 11.94
CA GLN A 235 -4.22 -17.65 13.19
C GLN A 235 -4.80 -18.65 14.21
N ASN A 236 -5.55 -19.63 13.70
CA ASN A 236 -6.24 -20.65 14.49
C ASN A 236 -5.36 -21.83 14.94
N GLN A 237 -4.07 -21.85 14.59
CA GLN A 237 -3.15 -22.83 15.17
C GLN A 237 -3.13 -22.71 16.71
N PRO A 238 -2.95 -23.82 17.45
CA PRO A 238 -2.85 -23.79 18.91
C PRO A 238 -1.66 -22.92 19.38
N LYS A 239 -1.94 -21.94 20.25
CA LYS A 239 -0.95 -21.00 20.79
C LYS A 239 -1.18 -20.78 22.29
N SER A 240 -0.13 -20.43 23.03
CA SER A 240 -0.29 -19.92 24.40
C SER A 240 -1.03 -18.57 24.38
N GLY A 241 -1.64 -18.18 25.50
CA GLY A 241 -2.45 -16.96 25.57
C GLY A 241 -1.69 -15.67 25.21
N GLU A 242 -0.37 -15.65 25.39
CA GLU A 242 0.46 -14.50 25.01
C GLU A 242 0.58 -14.33 23.48
N HIS A 243 0.44 -15.43 22.72
CA HIS A 243 0.56 -15.48 21.26
C HIS A 243 -0.80 -15.63 20.56
N ASP A 244 -1.90 -15.82 21.29
CA ASP A 244 -3.23 -15.94 20.68
C ASP A 244 -3.53 -14.74 19.77
N GLY A 245 -4.25 -14.94 18.66
CA GLY A 245 -4.62 -13.89 17.72
C GLY A 245 -3.50 -13.37 16.83
N GLY A 246 -2.23 -13.73 17.05
CA GLY A 246 -1.11 -13.33 16.20
C GLY A 246 -0.70 -14.36 15.14
N TRP A 247 0.30 -13.99 14.34
CA TRP A 247 0.95 -14.84 13.34
C TRP A 247 2.46 -14.82 13.47
N ARG A 248 3.09 -15.81 12.84
CA ARG A 248 4.53 -15.95 12.70
C ARG A 248 4.87 -16.52 11.32
N TYR A 249 6.13 -16.86 11.10
CA TYR A 249 6.74 -17.17 9.82
C TYR A 249 6.15 -18.37 9.09
N GLN A 250 5.60 -19.35 9.80
CA GLN A 250 4.98 -20.52 9.20
C GLN A 250 3.47 -20.55 9.40
N PRO A 251 2.69 -21.10 8.44
CA PRO A 251 1.25 -21.30 8.63
C PRO A 251 0.91 -22.18 9.85
N THR A 252 1.86 -23.00 10.30
CA THR A 252 1.72 -23.93 11.43
C THR A 252 2.39 -23.42 12.71
N SER A 253 2.83 -22.16 12.76
CA SER A 253 3.51 -21.61 13.94
C SER A 253 2.60 -21.56 15.16
N SER A 254 3.16 -21.96 16.31
CA SER A 254 2.52 -21.92 17.63
C SER A 254 2.90 -20.68 18.46
N ASP A 255 3.70 -19.79 17.89
CA ASP A 255 4.11 -18.50 18.44
C ASP A 255 3.63 -17.36 17.53
N SER A 256 3.90 -16.11 17.90
CA SER A 256 3.51 -14.92 17.14
C SER A 256 4.45 -13.75 17.38
N ASP A 257 4.57 -12.85 16.39
CA ASP A 257 5.28 -11.58 16.51
C ASP A 257 4.47 -10.39 15.98
N LEU A 258 4.96 -9.18 16.25
CA LEU A 258 4.41 -7.94 15.71
C LEU A 258 4.46 -7.89 14.18
N SER A 259 5.60 -8.25 13.60
CA SER A 259 5.95 -7.92 12.23
C SER A 259 5.17 -8.74 11.19
N VAL A 260 4.95 -10.03 11.42
CA VAL A 260 4.11 -10.87 10.54
C VAL A 260 2.64 -10.57 10.78
N THR A 261 2.24 -10.37 12.04
CA THR A 261 0.87 -10.02 12.40
C THR A 261 0.42 -8.75 11.69
N ALA A 262 1.25 -7.69 11.67
CA ALA A 262 0.90 -6.45 10.99
C ALA A 262 0.61 -6.65 9.49
N TRP A 263 1.41 -7.46 8.79
CA TRP A 263 1.15 -7.76 7.37
C TRP A 263 -0.12 -8.60 7.15
N GLN A 264 -0.38 -9.60 8.00
CA GLN A 264 -1.63 -10.36 7.90
C GLN A 264 -2.84 -9.48 8.17
N LEU A 265 -2.74 -8.59 9.16
CA LEU A 265 -3.82 -7.69 9.54
C LEU A 265 -4.13 -6.67 8.44
N LEU A 266 -3.11 -6.06 7.83
CA LEU A 266 -3.27 -5.20 6.65
C LEU A 266 -3.96 -5.96 5.50
N ALA A 267 -3.53 -7.20 5.22
CA ALA A 267 -4.12 -8.01 4.16
C ALA A 267 -5.60 -8.34 4.43
N LEU A 268 -5.94 -8.76 5.65
CA LEU A 268 -7.32 -9.05 6.04
C LEU A 268 -8.21 -7.80 6.01
N ARG A 269 -7.69 -6.64 6.43
CA ARG A 269 -8.41 -5.37 6.38
C ARG A 269 -8.68 -4.95 4.93
N ALA A 270 -7.65 -4.94 4.08
CA ALA A 270 -7.79 -4.59 2.66
C ALA A 270 -8.75 -5.55 1.93
N ALA A 271 -8.68 -6.85 2.22
CA ALA A 271 -9.63 -7.83 1.68
C ALA A 271 -11.08 -7.54 2.12
N LYS A 272 -11.27 -7.16 3.38
CA LYS A 272 -12.59 -6.77 3.90
C LYS A 272 -13.10 -5.46 3.28
N ASP A 273 -12.23 -4.51 2.93
CA ASP A 273 -12.59 -3.27 2.23
C ASP A 273 -13.20 -3.52 0.85
N ILE A 274 -12.74 -4.57 0.15
CA ILE A 274 -13.26 -4.94 -1.18
C ILE A 274 -14.36 -6.01 -1.15
N GLY A 275 -14.92 -6.27 0.04
CA GLY A 275 -16.07 -7.16 0.23
C GLY A 275 -15.76 -8.66 0.35
N CYS A 276 -14.51 -9.06 0.60
CA CYS A 276 -14.20 -10.46 0.88
C CYS A 276 -14.72 -10.88 2.27
N ASP A 277 -15.03 -12.17 2.41
CA ASP A 277 -15.49 -12.76 3.67
C ASP A 277 -14.34 -12.91 4.67
N VAL A 278 -14.21 -11.92 5.55
CA VAL A 278 -13.22 -11.87 6.63
C VAL A 278 -13.98 -11.73 7.95
N PRO A 279 -13.97 -12.78 8.81
CA PRO A 279 -14.68 -12.73 10.08
C PRO A 279 -14.13 -11.62 10.97
N ALA A 280 -15.03 -10.84 11.58
CA ALA A 280 -14.65 -9.73 12.45
C ALA A 280 -13.83 -10.19 13.66
N GLU A 281 -14.17 -11.35 14.23
CA GLU A 281 -13.47 -11.94 15.38
C GLU A 281 -11.97 -12.18 15.14
N ASN A 282 -11.57 -12.48 13.91
CA ASN A 282 -10.16 -12.68 13.55
C ASN A 282 -9.37 -11.35 13.60
N ILE A 283 -10.01 -10.25 13.19
CA ILE A 283 -9.45 -8.90 13.31
C ILE A 283 -9.38 -8.50 14.79
N ASP A 284 -10.46 -8.72 15.56
CA ASP A 284 -10.51 -8.38 16.99
C ASP A 284 -9.43 -9.12 17.80
N ARG A 285 -9.22 -10.40 17.51
CA ARG A 285 -8.15 -11.21 18.13
C ARG A 285 -6.76 -10.68 17.78
N ALA A 286 -6.54 -10.24 16.54
CA ALA A 286 -5.29 -9.64 16.11
C ALA A 286 -5.02 -8.30 16.82
N ILE A 287 -6.03 -7.43 16.92
CA ILE A 287 -5.96 -6.18 17.68
C ILE A 287 -5.61 -6.47 19.15
N ALA A 288 -6.27 -7.45 19.77
CA ALA A 288 -5.99 -7.85 21.15
C ALA A 288 -4.55 -8.35 21.31
N TYR A 289 -4.00 -9.06 20.33
CA TYR A 289 -2.60 -9.46 20.32
C TYR A 289 -1.66 -8.25 20.24
N ILE A 290 -1.89 -7.32 19.31
CA ILE A 290 -1.08 -6.09 19.17
C ILE A 290 -1.08 -5.28 20.47
N ARG A 291 -2.23 -5.15 21.15
CA ARG A 291 -2.34 -4.48 22.45
C ARG A 291 -1.48 -5.14 23.53
N ARG A 292 -1.33 -6.47 23.53
CA ARG A 292 -0.42 -7.18 24.46
C ARG A 292 1.05 -6.87 24.22
N LEU A 293 1.41 -6.37 23.04
CA LEU A 293 2.77 -5.97 22.70
C LEU A 293 3.11 -4.55 23.17
N HIS A 294 2.12 -3.77 23.64
CA HIS A 294 2.36 -2.42 24.15
C HIS A 294 3.22 -2.44 25.41
N VAL A 295 4.29 -1.64 25.40
CA VAL A 295 5.26 -1.55 26.48
C VAL A 295 4.97 -0.29 27.29
N LYS A 296 4.21 -0.45 28.37
CA LYS A 296 3.66 0.68 29.14
C LYS A 296 4.68 1.70 29.68
N HIS A 297 5.91 1.27 29.99
CA HIS A 297 6.89 2.14 30.63
C HIS A 297 7.54 3.15 29.68
N ASP A 298 7.68 2.81 28.40
CA ASP A 298 8.28 3.67 27.37
C ASP A 298 7.27 4.09 26.27
N GLY A 299 6.06 3.53 26.29
CA GLY A 299 4.96 3.86 25.39
C GLY A 299 5.03 3.18 24.02
N GLY A 300 6.06 2.39 23.75
CA GLY A 300 6.27 1.78 22.43
C GLY A 300 5.67 0.37 22.30
N PHE A 301 6.06 -0.33 21.24
CA PHE A 301 5.64 -1.72 21.00
C PHE A 301 6.84 -2.69 20.97
N GLY A 302 6.67 -3.81 21.67
CA GLY A 302 7.57 -4.95 21.70
C GLY A 302 7.44 -5.83 20.45
N TYR A 303 8.41 -6.73 20.26
CA TYR A 303 8.40 -7.66 19.13
C TYR A 303 7.50 -8.86 19.40
N MET A 304 7.60 -9.37 20.63
CA MET A 304 6.74 -10.36 21.26
C MET A 304 6.38 -9.83 22.65
N VAL A 305 5.42 -10.50 23.30
CA VAL A 305 5.04 -10.18 24.67
C VAL A 305 6.29 -10.27 25.57
N GLY A 306 6.50 -9.25 26.40
CA GLY A 306 7.66 -9.15 27.30
C GLY A 306 8.95 -8.60 26.69
N HIS A 307 9.01 -8.35 25.38
CA HIS A 307 10.17 -7.70 24.75
C HIS A 307 10.10 -6.17 24.91
N GLY A 308 11.25 -5.51 25.10
CA GLY A 308 11.33 -4.04 25.11
C GLY A 308 10.97 -3.42 23.75
N SER A 309 10.65 -2.12 23.71
CA SER A 309 10.16 -1.46 22.50
C SER A 309 11.28 -1.00 21.54
N SER A 310 10.91 -0.58 20.33
CA SER A 310 11.75 0.26 19.45
C SER A 310 10.91 1.20 18.61
N VAL A 311 11.53 2.23 18.01
CA VAL A 311 10.87 3.19 17.11
C VAL A 311 10.20 2.46 15.94
N THR A 312 10.94 1.59 15.25
CA THR A 312 10.45 0.76 14.14
C THR A 312 9.19 -0.03 14.52
N ARG A 313 9.24 -0.75 15.66
CA ARG A 313 8.11 -1.55 16.13
C ARG A 313 6.94 -0.68 16.58
N SER A 314 7.21 0.49 17.13
CA SER A 314 6.19 1.43 17.55
C SER A 314 5.42 1.97 16.34
N GLY A 315 6.10 2.30 15.24
CA GLY A 315 5.44 2.59 13.97
C GLY A 315 4.56 1.43 13.48
N THR A 316 5.05 0.19 13.58
CA THR A 316 4.29 -1.00 13.18
C THR A 316 3.02 -1.20 14.02
N GLY A 317 3.13 -1.04 15.34
CA GLY A 317 1.98 -1.11 16.26
C GLY A 317 0.94 -0.03 15.98
N ILE A 318 1.36 1.21 15.72
CA ILE A 318 0.47 2.30 15.32
C ILE A 318 -0.30 1.91 14.06
N VAL A 319 0.39 1.51 12.99
CA VAL A 319 -0.26 1.15 11.73
C VAL A 319 -1.27 0.02 11.96
N ALA A 320 -0.88 -1.04 12.66
CA ALA A 320 -1.73 -2.20 12.92
C ALA A 320 -3.05 -1.83 13.63
N LEU A 321 -3.01 -0.91 14.60
CA LEU A 321 -4.19 -0.43 15.32
C LEU A 321 -5.00 0.56 14.49
N GLU A 322 -4.35 1.59 13.94
CA GLU A 322 -5.02 2.69 13.23
C GLU A 322 -5.76 2.21 11.98
N VAL A 323 -5.21 1.27 11.20
CA VAL A 323 -5.91 0.71 10.01
C VAL A 323 -7.13 -0.14 10.39
N CYS A 324 -7.21 -0.57 11.65
CA CYS A 324 -8.34 -1.34 12.16
C CYS A 324 -9.42 -0.48 12.84
N GLY A 325 -9.31 0.85 12.76
CA GLY A 325 -10.27 1.77 13.36
C GLY A 325 -9.99 2.11 14.83
N GLU A 326 -8.87 1.63 15.38
CA GLU A 326 -8.43 1.94 16.75
C GLU A 326 -7.64 3.26 16.75
N HIS A 327 -8.35 4.34 16.42
CA HIS A 327 -7.76 5.65 16.19
C HIS A 327 -7.40 6.37 17.48
N ARG A 328 -6.16 6.87 17.56
CA ARG A 328 -5.69 7.77 18.63
C ARG A 328 -5.98 7.24 20.04
N THR A 329 -5.90 5.92 20.22
CA THR A 329 -5.92 5.28 21.53
C THR A 329 -4.72 5.71 22.39
N GLU A 330 -4.75 5.39 23.69
CA GLU A 330 -3.63 5.65 24.60
C GLU A 330 -2.31 5.06 24.07
N GLU A 331 -2.36 3.83 23.54
CA GLU A 331 -1.20 3.10 23.04
C GLU A 331 -0.63 3.72 21.76
N THR A 332 -1.49 4.11 20.82
CA THR A 332 -1.06 4.72 19.54
C THR A 332 -0.48 6.11 19.76
N LEU A 333 -1.06 6.92 20.65
CA LEU A 333 -0.53 8.24 21.01
C LEU A 333 0.78 8.14 21.80
N ALA A 334 0.90 7.18 22.72
CA ALA A 334 2.15 6.93 23.44
C ALA A 334 3.28 6.54 22.48
N ALA A 335 2.99 5.66 21.52
CA ALA A 335 3.95 5.25 20.50
C ALA A 335 4.30 6.41 19.54
N ALA A 336 3.34 7.25 19.16
CA ALA A 336 3.58 8.44 18.35
C ALA A 336 4.51 9.44 19.08
N ASN A 337 4.28 9.65 20.37
CA ASN A 337 5.15 10.48 21.22
C ASN A 337 6.57 9.89 21.34
N LEU A 338 6.70 8.57 21.41
CA LEU A 338 8.00 7.92 21.37
C LEU A 338 8.75 8.22 20.06
N ILE A 339 8.07 8.12 18.91
CA ILE A 339 8.66 8.43 17.59
C ILE A 339 9.07 9.91 17.50
N LEU A 340 8.28 10.84 18.05
CA LEU A 340 8.63 12.26 18.10
C LEU A 340 9.85 12.52 18.99
N SER A 341 9.94 11.86 20.14
CA SER A 341 11.04 12.04 21.09
C SER A 341 12.35 11.38 20.64
N ARG A 342 12.25 10.31 19.84
CA ARG A 342 13.38 9.58 19.26
C ARG A 342 13.10 9.37 17.77
N PRO A 343 13.39 10.37 16.93
CA PRO A 343 13.19 10.27 15.49
C PRO A 343 13.92 9.07 14.88
N LEU A 344 13.32 8.49 13.84
CA LEU A 344 13.93 7.39 13.09
C LEU A 344 15.25 7.86 12.45
N THR A 345 16.31 7.07 12.63
CA THR A 345 17.63 7.36 12.03
C THR A 345 18.10 6.19 11.18
N LYS A 346 18.99 6.44 10.21
CA LYS A 346 19.53 5.40 9.32
C LYS A 346 20.24 4.25 10.04
N GLY A 347 20.67 4.44 11.28
CA GLY A 347 21.32 3.42 12.10
C GLY A 347 20.34 2.50 12.84
N GLU A 348 19.02 2.73 12.70
CA GLU A 348 18.01 1.83 13.24
C GLU A 348 18.03 0.49 12.50
N GLN A 349 17.87 -0.60 13.25
CA GLN A 349 17.69 -1.91 12.62
C GLN A 349 16.38 -1.92 11.82
N TYR A 350 16.44 -2.49 10.62
CA TYR A 350 15.32 -2.54 9.69
C TYR A 350 14.84 -1.13 9.31
N PHE A 351 15.76 -0.27 8.88
CA PHE A 351 15.50 1.15 8.67
C PHE A 351 14.38 1.38 7.65
N TYR A 352 14.38 0.72 6.49
CA TYR A 352 13.36 0.97 5.47
C TYR A 352 11.99 0.43 5.89
N TYR A 353 11.98 -0.70 6.60
CA TYR A 353 10.78 -1.20 7.26
C TYR A 353 10.24 -0.19 8.29
N GLY A 354 11.11 0.36 9.14
CA GLY A 354 10.76 1.39 10.11
C GLY A 354 10.31 2.69 9.45
N ALA A 355 10.96 3.12 8.37
CA ALA A 355 10.62 4.31 7.62
C ALA A 355 9.21 4.21 7.05
N TYR A 356 8.89 3.07 6.43
CA TYR A 356 7.54 2.78 5.97
C TYR A 356 6.52 2.81 7.11
N TYR A 357 6.70 1.99 8.16
CA TYR A 357 5.70 1.90 9.22
C TYR A 357 5.56 3.18 10.07
N CYS A 358 6.65 3.88 10.36
CA CYS A 358 6.59 5.15 11.10
C CYS A 358 5.90 6.23 10.26
N THR A 359 6.20 6.32 8.96
CA THR A 359 5.57 7.31 8.08
C THR A 359 4.07 7.04 7.92
N VAL A 360 3.69 5.80 7.61
CA VAL A 360 2.27 5.42 7.49
C VAL A 360 1.55 5.59 8.83
N GLY A 361 2.15 5.14 9.94
CA GLY A 361 1.56 5.22 11.26
C GLY A 361 1.32 6.65 11.72
N MET A 362 2.33 7.52 11.62
CA MET A 362 2.20 8.92 11.99
C MET A 362 1.21 9.66 11.09
N PHE A 363 1.18 9.36 9.79
CA PHE A 363 0.17 9.90 8.87
C PHE A 363 -1.25 9.50 9.29
N LYS A 364 -1.45 8.24 9.69
CA LYS A 364 -2.75 7.71 10.13
C LYS A 364 -3.24 8.36 11.42
N VAL A 365 -2.36 8.46 12.44
CA VAL A 365 -2.62 9.22 13.68
C VAL A 365 -3.02 10.67 13.37
N GLY A 366 -2.37 11.27 12.38
CA GLY A 366 -2.66 12.61 11.90
C GLY A 366 -2.38 13.67 12.96
N GLY A 367 -3.17 14.75 12.97
CA GLY A 367 -3.10 15.76 14.03
C GLY A 367 -1.76 16.49 14.12
N ASP A 368 -1.41 16.89 15.32
CA ASP A 368 -0.14 17.54 15.62
C ASP A 368 1.05 16.58 15.52
N GLU A 369 0.81 15.29 15.73
CA GLU A 369 1.83 14.26 15.68
C GLU A 369 2.36 14.09 14.25
N TRP A 370 1.47 14.03 13.25
CA TRP A 370 1.87 14.03 11.84
C TRP A 370 2.58 15.32 11.46
N ARG A 371 2.01 16.48 11.82
CA ARG A 371 2.60 17.79 11.48
C ARG A 371 4.04 17.93 11.96
N GLN A 372 4.34 17.45 13.16
CA GLN A 372 5.68 17.54 13.76
C GLN A 372 6.67 16.52 13.20
N SER A 373 6.20 15.35 12.77
CA SER A 373 7.07 14.25 12.31
C SER A 373 7.28 14.20 10.79
N ARG A 374 6.34 14.75 10.01
CA ARG A 374 6.28 14.66 8.54
C ARG A 374 7.61 14.95 7.87
N GLU A 375 8.16 16.14 8.10
CA GLU A 375 9.39 16.57 7.42
C GLU A 375 10.58 15.70 7.80
N ALA A 376 10.75 15.39 9.09
CA ALA A 376 11.86 14.57 9.57
C ALA A 376 11.82 13.16 8.98
N LEU A 377 10.64 12.54 8.89
CA LEU A 377 10.46 11.22 8.30
C LEU A 377 10.75 11.22 6.79
N TYR A 378 10.23 12.21 6.05
CA TYR A 378 10.52 12.31 4.62
C TYR A 378 12.00 12.59 4.35
N ARG A 379 12.63 13.53 5.06
CA ARG A 379 14.06 13.82 4.88
C ARG A 379 14.96 12.65 5.27
N ALA A 380 14.57 11.85 6.26
CA ALA A 380 15.31 10.63 6.63
C ALA A 380 15.40 9.64 5.45
N ILE A 381 14.39 9.60 4.59
CA ILE A 381 14.35 8.74 3.39
C ILE A 381 15.02 9.45 2.21
N LEU A 382 14.60 10.68 1.89
CA LEU A 382 15.04 11.43 0.70
C LEU A 382 16.57 11.59 0.66
N ASN A 383 17.19 11.89 1.80
CA ASN A 383 18.64 12.12 1.89
C ASN A 383 19.49 10.86 1.59
N LEU A 384 18.85 9.69 1.50
CA LEU A 384 19.51 8.41 1.23
C LEU A 384 19.26 7.89 -0.19
N GLN A 385 18.48 8.61 -1.02
CA GLN A 385 18.21 8.16 -2.38
C GLN A 385 19.49 8.21 -3.23
N ASN A 386 19.80 7.11 -3.90
CA ASN A 386 20.85 7.07 -4.90
C ASN A 386 20.46 7.94 -6.11
N PRO A 387 21.41 8.62 -6.80
CA PRO A 387 21.11 9.37 -8.03
C PRO A 387 20.40 8.55 -9.13
N ALA A 388 20.58 7.22 -9.15
CA ALA A 388 19.89 6.32 -10.06
C ALA A 388 18.42 6.05 -9.68
N GLY A 389 17.94 6.54 -8.54
CA GLY A 389 16.53 6.46 -8.11
C GLY A 389 16.20 5.43 -7.04
N TYR A 390 17.15 4.58 -6.66
CA TYR A 390 16.93 3.51 -5.68
C TYR A 390 17.52 3.81 -4.30
N TRP A 391 17.18 2.98 -3.32
CA TRP A 391 17.76 3.02 -1.97
C TRP A 391 18.56 1.76 -1.67
N ASN A 392 19.72 1.91 -1.02
CA ASN A 392 20.54 0.78 -0.61
C ASN A 392 20.10 0.29 0.78
N PRO A 393 19.76 -1.00 0.95
CA PRO A 393 19.71 -1.59 2.27
C PRO A 393 21.15 -1.83 2.75
N GLU A 394 21.57 -1.16 3.82
CA GLU A 394 22.95 -1.23 4.32
C GLU A 394 23.13 -2.30 5.40
N ASP A 395 22.06 -2.72 6.08
CA ASP A 395 22.15 -3.52 7.31
C ASP A 395 21.29 -4.79 7.36
N GLY A 396 21.76 -5.73 8.18
CA GLY A 396 21.01 -6.92 8.60
C GLY A 396 20.41 -7.74 7.46
N SER A 397 19.19 -8.22 7.67
CA SER A 397 18.43 -8.97 6.66
C SER A 397 17.80 -8.09 5.58
N GLU A 398 17.79 -6.76 5.73
CA GLU A 398 17.35 -5.88 4.64
C GLU A 398 18.33 -5.96 3.47
N ARG A 399 19.64 -6.16 3.74
CA ARG A 399 20.64 -6.44 2.69
C ARG A 399 20.23 -7.65 1.82
N GLN A 400 19.72 -8.69 2.47
CA GLN A 400 19.29 -9.93 1.81
C GLN A 400 18.01 -9.73 0.99
N ALA A 401 17.11 -8.86 1.48
CA ALA A 401 15.90 -8.47 0.77
C ALA A 401 16.24 -7.64 -0.49
N GLY A 402 17.29 -6.82 -0.45
CA GLY A 402 17.87 -6.17 -1.62
C GLY A 402 17.23 -4.82 -1.98
N LYS A 403 17.75 -4.20 -3.06
CA LYS A 403 17.42 -2.82 -3.43
C LYS A 403 15.96 -2.61 -3.83
N VAL A 404 15.32 -3.63 -4.41
CA VAL A 404 13.89 -3.55 -4.76
C VAL A 404 13.03 -3.44 -3.51
N TYR A 405 13.38 -4.18 -2.45
CA TYR A 405 12.69 -4.12 -1.16
C TYR A 405 12.78 -2.73 -0.52
N SER A 406 13.99 -2.20 -0.34
CA SER A 406 14.21 -0.88 0.27
C SER A 406 13.58 0.24 -0.55
N THR A 407 13.70 0.18 -1.88
CA THR A 407 13.11 1.19 -2.78
C THR A 407 11.59 1.14 -2.74
N SER A 408 10.99 -0.04 -2.71
CA SER A 408 9.53 -0.15 -2.64
C SER A 408 8.98 0.40 -1.32
N LEU A 409 9.59 0.06 -0.18
CA LEU A 409 9.17 0.60 1.12
C LEU A 409 9.37 2.12 1.22
N ALA A 410 10.46 2.64 0.65
CA ALA A 410 10.69 4.07 0.55
C ALA A 410 9.58 4.76 -0.27
N VAL A 411 9.22 4.22 -1.44
CA VAL A 411 8.13 4.77 -2.27
C VAL A 411 6.80 4.73 -1.52
N LEU A 412 6.45 3.61 -0.90
CA LEU A 412 5.20 3.49 -0.12
C LEU A 412 5.12 4.51 1.03
N ALA A 413 6.26 4.81 1.67
CA ALA A 413 6.33 5.84 2.70
C ALA A 413 6.16 7.25 2.11
N LEU A 414 6.92 7.59 1.05
CA LEU A 414 6.93 8.92 0.46
C LEU A 414 5.61 9.28 -0.23
N ALA A 415 4.94 8.29 -0.82
CA ALA A 415 3.69 8.47 -1.56
C ALA A 415 2.43 8.46 -0.67
N ILE A 416 2.56 8.32 0.66
CA ILE A 416 1.42 8.10 1.56
C ILE A 416 0.35 9.20 1.47
N GLU A 417 0.77 10.45 1.26
CA GLU A 417 -0.12 11.61 1.17
C GLU A 417 -0.88 11.69 -0.16
N TYR A 418 -0.49 10.92 -1.19
CA TYR A 418 -1.27 10.83 -2.42
C TYR A 418 -2.59 10.09 -2.21
N GLY A 419 -2.63 9.16 -1.25
CA GLY A 419 -3.85 8.44 -0.86
C GLY A 419 -4.38 7.47 -1.93
N TYR A 420 -3.54 6.99 -2.84
CA TYR A 420 -3.98 6.11 -3.94
C TYR A 420 -4.21 4.65 -3.53
N LEU A 421 -3.60 4.18 -2.44
CA LEU A 421 -3.84 2.84 -1.89
C LEU A 421 -4.99 2.90 -0.86
N PRO A 422 -6.17 2.29 -1.13
CA PRO A 422 -7.32 2.27 -0.23
C PRO A 422 -7.01 1.93 1.22
N ILE A 423 -6.15 0.92 1.49
CA ILE A 423 -5.82 0.51 2.87
C ILE A 423 -5.23 1.65 3.73
N TYR A 424 -4.61 2.66 3.11
CA TYR A 424 -4.00 3.78 3.82
C TYR A 424 -4.85 5.07 3.79
N GLN A 425 -6.06 5.05 3.23
CA GLN A 425 -6.96 6.21 3.25
C GLN A 425 -7.53 6.46 4.66
N ARG A 426 -7.61 7.73 5.06
CA ARG A 426 -8.10 8.18 6.38
C ARG A 426 -9.60 8.44 6.37
#